data_AF-A0A7W1AFC8-F1
#
_entry.id   AF-A0A7W1AFC8-F1
#
_cell.length_a   1.000
_cell.length_b   1.000
_cell.length_c   1.000
_cell.angle_alpha   90.00
_cell.angle_beta   90.00
_cell.angle_gamma   90.00
#
_symmetry.space_group_name_H-M   'P 1'
#
loop_
_entity.id
_entity.type
_entity.pdbx_description
1 polymer ?
#
loop_
_entity_poly.entity_id
_entity_poly.type
_entity_poly.pdbx_seq_one_letter_code
_entity_poly.pdbx_strand_id
1 'polypeptide(L)'
;MRSWRASLAWSSFELSSADPTLRALAAAGAASALAQALGREKHVPAVFLGQLKVSGIKPRGLVSAAGGLNVRASVSAELTVRLLSTSTGGTVWRSSSAANGTVGRLAVAGQVPSVAVRDPNVAYSQVVSELVRDVTRDLRPGWVKQ
;
A
#
# COMPACT_ATOMS: atom_id res chain seq x y z
N MET A 1 20.80 -37.44 -14.77
CA MET A 1 20.92 -36.17 -15.50
C MET A 1 19.57 -35.80 -16.10
N ARG A 2 18.84 -34.82 -15.54
CA ARG A 2 17.64 -34.23 -16.17
C ARG A 2 17.61 -32.75 -15.83
N SER A 3 17.79 -31.93 -16.86
CA SER A 3 17.78 -30.48 -16.79
C SER A 3 16.38 -29.95 -16.52
N TRP A 4 16.26 -28.93 -15.68
CA TRP A 4 15.07 -28.08 -15.59
C TRP A 4 15.51 -26.63 -15.72
N ARG A 5 15.05 -25.95 -16.78
CA ARG A 5 15.11 -24.49 -16.92
C ARG A 5 13.78 -23.93 -16.41
N ALA A 6 13.80 -23.27 -15.26
CA ALA A 6 12.79 -22.28 -14.90
C ALA A 6 13.41 -20.90 -15.10
N SER A 7 13.18 -20.31 -16.27
CA SER A 7 13.54 -18.92 -16.56
C SER A 7 12.27 -18.09 -16.54
N LEU A 8 11.86 -17.65 -15.36
CA LEU A 8 10.91 -16.56 -15.21
C LEU A 8 11.74 -15.29 -14.99
N ALA A 9 12.09 -14.61 -16.09
CA ALA A 9 12.71 -13.30 -16.02
C ALA A 9 11.60 -12.27 -15.78
N TRP A 10 11.46 -11.83 -14.53
CA TRP A 10 10.57 -10.72 -14.18
C TRP A 10 11.40 -9.44 -14.23
N SER A 11 11.29 -8.68 -15.32
CA SER A 11 11.86 -7.34 -15.38
C SER A 11 10.95 -6.38 -14.61
N SER A 12 11.27 -6.14 -13.34
CA SER A 12 10.59 -5.13 -12.52
C SER A 12 11.09 -3.74 -12.91
N PHE A 13 10.26 -2.97 -13.61
CA PHE A 13 10.52 -1.55 -13.88
C PHE A 13 9.62 -0.74 -12.95
N GLU A 14 10.20 -0.06 -11.97
CA GLU A 14 9.45 0.76 -11.02
C GLU A 14 9.16 2.14 -11.63
N LEU A 15 7.90 2.40 -11.97
CA LEU A 15 7.40 3.73 -12.31
C LEU A 15 6.90 4.38 -11.03
N SER A 16 7.79 5.06 -10.31
CA SER A 16 7.38 5.81 -9.11
C SER A 16 6.54 7.03 -9.51
N SER A 17 5.69 7.50 -8.58
CA SER A 17 4.68 8.54 -8.76
C SER A 17 5.21 9.94 -9.10
N ALA A 18 6.50 10.10 -9.40
CA ALA A 18 7.13 11.38 -9.69
C ALA A 18 6.67 11.99 -11.03
N ASP A 19 6.11 11.20 -11.95
CA ASP A 19 5.62 11.71 -13.24
C ASP A 19 4.19 12.28 -13.12
N PRO A 20 4.00 13.61 -13.30
CA PRO A 20 2.69 14.25 -13.21
C PRO A 20 1.71 13.76 -14.30
N THR A 21 2.21 13.28 -15.43
CA THR A 21 1.42 12.75 -16.55
C THR A 21 0.81 11.40 -16.18
N LEU A 22 1.59 10.53 -15.53
CA LEU A 22 1.10 9.25 -15.02
C LEU A 22 0.05 9.46 -13.93
N ARG A 23 0.24 10.47 -13.08
CA ARG A 23 -0.71 10.83 -12.04
C ARG A 23 -2.02 11.36 -12.63
N ALA A 24 -1.94 12.21 -13.65
CA ALA A 24 -3.11 12.75 -14.34
C ALA A 24 -3.89 11.65 -15.09
N LEU A 25 -3.20 10.74 -15.78
CA LEU A 25 -3.84 9.61 -16.48
C LEU A 25 -4.48 8.60 -15.52
N ALA A 26 -3.83 8.30 -14.40
CA ALA A 26 -4.42 7.46 -13.36
C ALA A 26 -5.66 8.12 -12.71
N ALA A 27 -5.60 9.43 -12.43
CA ALA A 27 -6.70 10.19 -11.85
C ALA A 27 -7.87 10.39 -12.82
N ALA A 28 -7.60 10.51 -14.12
CA ALA A 28 -8.60 10.63 -15.18
C ALA A 28 -9.31 9.30 -15.53
N GLY A 29 -9.00 8.21 -14.81
CA GLY A 29 -9.57 6.88 -15.10
C GLY A 29 -8.97 6.22 -16.35
N ALA A 30 -7.93 6.80 -16.94
CA ALA A 30 -7.27 6.32 -18.16
C ALA A 30 -6.19 5.25 -17.89
N ALA A 31 -6.32 4.49 -16.80
CA ALA A 31 -5.38 3.42 -16.44
C ALA A 31 -5.22 2.36 -17.55
N SER A 32 -6.30 2.10 -18.31
CA SER A 32 -6.28 1.21 -19.48
C SER A 32 -5.39 1.75 -20.60
N ALA A 33 -5.56 3.02 -20.98
CA ALA A 33 -4.77 3.67 -22.01
C ALA A 33 -3.28 3.74 -21.61
N LEU A 34 -3.00 4.03 -20.33
CA LEU A 34 -1.65 3.99 -19.80
C LEU A 34 -1.03 2.59 -19.89
N ALA A 35 -1.77 1.55 -19.47
CA ALA A 35 -1.29 0.18 -19.57
C ALA A 35 -1.00 -0.24 -21.01
N GLN A 36 -1.86 0.13 -21.96
CA GLN A 36 -1.65 -0.14 -23.38
C GLN A 36 -0.45 0.61 -23.96
N ALA A 37 -0.26 1.88 -23.59
CA ALA A 37 0.90 2.67 -24.00
C ALA A 37 2.21 2.05 -23.49
N LEU A 38 2.25 1.68 -22.21
CA LEU A 38 3.40 0.99 -21.61
C LEU A 38 3.66 -0.37 -22.26
N GLY A 39 2.63 -1.12 -22.64
CA GLY A 39 2.78 -2.36 -23.39
C GLY A 39 3.46 -2.16 -24.75
N ARG A 40 3.07 -1.11 -25.49
CA ARG A 40 3.66 -0.79 -26.80
C ARG A 40 5.10 -0.31 -26.68
N GLU A 41 5.40 0.54 -25.70
CA GLU A 41 6.73 1.13 -25.53
C GLU A 41 7.71 0.13 -24.91
N LYS A 42 7.29 -0.56 -23.85
CA LYS A 42 8.17 -1.42 -23.04
C LYS A 42 8.05 -2.92 -23.38
N HIS A 43 7.16 -3.29 -24.31
CA HIS A 43 6.93 -4.67 -24.73
C HIS A 43 6.58 -5.63 -23.57
N VAL A 44 5.84 -5.12 -22.57
CA VAL A 44 5.40 -5.90 -21.40
C VAL A 44 3.95 -6.38 -21.56
N PRO A 45 3.61 -7.61 -21.14
CA PRO A 45 2.26 -8.18 -21.33
C PRO A 45 1.23 -7.68 -20.31
N ALA A 46 1.69 -7.21 -19.15
CA ALA A 46 0.83 -6.67 -18.09
C ALA A 46 1.60 -5.66 -17.24
N VAL A 47 0.86 -4.77 -16.56
CA VAL A 47 1.42 -3.76 -15.64
C VAL A 47 0.65 -3.75 -14.31
N PHE A 48 1.38 -3.60 -13.21
CA PHE A 48 0.79 -3.34 -11.90
C PHE A 48 0.56 -1.85 -11.72
N LEU A 49 -0.64 -1.49 -11.27
CA LEU A 49 -1.00 -0.13 -10.91
C LEU A 49 -1.49 -0.10 -9.47
N GLY A 50 -0.75 0.60 -8.61
CA GLY A 50 -1.06 0.79 -7.21
C GLY A 50 -1.63 2.18 -6.94
N GLN A 51 -2.72 2.24 -6.17
CA GLN A 51 -3.29 3.47 -5.66
C GLN A 51 -3.25 3.45 -4.14
N LEU A 52 -2.45 4.35 -3.55
CA LEU A 52 -2.34 4.53 -2.11
C LEU A 52 -3.18 5.74 -1.69
N LYS A 53 -4.15 5.52 -0.79
CA LYS A 53 -4.94 6.57 -0.16
C LYS A 53 -4.55 6.68 1.30
N VAL A 54 -3.96 7.80 1.68
CA VAL A 54 -3.57 8.09 3.07
C VAL A 54 -4.58 9.05 3.68
N SER A 55 -5.12 8.73 4.85
CA SER A 55 -5.96 9.66 5.60
C SER A 55 -5.10 10.63 6.40
N GLY A 56 -5.58 11.87 6.62
CA GLY A 56 -4.98 12.75 7.62
C GLY A 56 -4.94 12.12 9.02
N ILE A 57 -4.10 12.67 9.89
CA ILE A 57 -3.94 12.22 11.28
C ILE A 57 -5.27 12.45 12.02
N LYS A 58 -5.84 11.39 12.60
CA LYS A 58 -7.08 11.44 13.38
C LYS A 58 -6.77 11.26 14.87
N PRO A 59 -6.98 12.27 15.72
CA PRO A 59 -6.92 12.09 17.16
C PRO A 59 -8.17 11.35 17.68
N ARG A 60 -7.97 10.43 18.60
CA ARG A 60 -9.03 9.72 19.35
C ARG A 60 -8.71 9.83 20.84
N GLY A 61 -9.65 10.36 21.62
CA GLY A 61 -9.52 10.51 23.07
C GLY A 61 -10.45 9.55 23.83
N LEU A 62 -9.98 9.03 24.95
CA LEU A 62 -10.75 8.29 25.94
C LEU A 62 -10.50 8.93 27.31
N VAL A 63 -11.58 9.28 28.01
CA VAL A 63 -11.52 9.71 29.41
C VAL A 63 -12.03 8.55 30.26
N SER A 64 -11.27 8.14 31.27
CA SER A 64 -11.69 7.08 32.20
C SER A 64 -12.47 7.67 33.38
N ALA A 65 -13.37 6.88 33.96
CA ALA A 65 -14.13 7.27 35.14
C ALA A 65 -13.25 7.62 36.37
N ALA A 66 -12.01 7.14 36.39
CA ALA A 66 -11.01 7.44 37.42
C ALA A 66 -10.20 8.72 37.16
N GLY A 67 -10.62 9.55 36.20
CA GLY A 67 -9.97 10.85 35.90
C GLY A 67 -8.73 10.76 35.01
N GLY A 68 -8.49 9.61 34.35
CA GLY A 68 -7.38 9.47 33.41
C GLY A 68 -7.74 9.90 31.99
N LEU A 69 -6.84 10.58 31.30
CA LEU A 69 -7.01 10.99 29.89
C LEU A 69 -6.07 10.19 29.00
N ASN A 70 -6.58 9.54 27.96
CA ASN A 70 -5.78 8.87 26.93
C ASN A 70 -6.13 9.41 25.56
N VAL A 71 -5.19 10.08 24.89
CA VAL A 71 -5.34 10.56 23.52
C VAL A 71 -4.37 9.82 22.61
N ARG A 72 -4.86 9.34 21.48
CA ARG A 72 -4.08 8.66 20.44
C ARG A 72 -4.29 9.34 19.11
N ALA A 73 -3.20 9.71 18.45
CA ALA A 73 -3.20 10.17 17.07
C ALA A 73 -2.83 9.00 16.15
N SER A 74 -3.73 8.67 15.22
CA SER A 74 -3.52 7.57 14.27
C SER A 74 -3.62 8.05 12.83
N VAL A 75 -2.85 7.42 11.96
CA VAL A 75 -2.97 7.52 10.51
C VAL A 75 -3.54 6.21 9.97
N SER A 76 -4.39 6.30 8.94
CA SER A 76 -4.89 5.14 8.21
C SER A 76 -4.47 5.26 6.76
N ALA A 77 -4.16 4.14 6.12
CA ALA A 77 -3.89 4.09 4.70
C ALA A 77 -4.55 2.86 4.08
N GLU A 78 -4.94 2.99 2.82
CA GLU A 78 -5.53 1.94 2.00
C GLU A 78 -4.71 1.83 0.71
N LEU A 79 -4.29 0.63 0.36
CA LEU A 79 -3.61 0.33 -0.90
C LEU A 79 -4.49 -0.59 -1.73
N THR A 80 -4.87 -0.13 -2.92
CA THR A 80 -5.47 -0.98 -3.97
C THR A 80 -4.43 -1.20 -5.06
N VAL A 81 -4.21 -2.46 -5.46
CA VAL A 81 -3.36 -2.82 -6.60
C VAL A 81 -4.19 -3.55 -7.63
N ARG A 82 -3.98 -3.20 -8.91
CA ARG A 82 -4.56 -3.88 -10.07
C ARG A 82 -3.45 -4.34 -10.99
N LEU A 83 -3.60 -5.52 -11.57
CA LEU A 83 -2.82 -5.97 -12.71
C LEU A 83 -3.65 -5.76 -13.97
N LEU A 84 -3.13 -4.96 -14.91
CA LEU A 84 -3.80 -4.66 -16.17
C LEU A 84 -3.08 -5.37 -17.31
N SER A 85 -3.85 -6.05 -18.17
CA SER A 85 -3.36 -6.53 -19.46
C SER A 85 -3.02 -5.34 -20.34
N THR A 86 -1.84 -5.33 -20.96
CA THR A 86 -1.46 -4.26 -21.87
C THR A 86 -2.00 -4.44 -23.28
N SER A 87 -2.47 -5.63 -23.64
CA SER A 87 -3.10 -5.87 -24.94
C SER A 87 -4.54 -5.34 -24.97
N THR A 88 -5.30 -5.60 -23.91
CA THR A 88 -6.73 -5.22 -23.83
C THR A 88 -6.97 -4.00 -22.96
N GLY A 89 -6.02 -3.62 -22.09
CA GLY A 89 -6.22 -2.61 -21.06
C GLY A 89 -7.11 -3.06 -19.89
N GLY A 90 -7.60 -4.30 -19.92
CA GLY A 90 -8.50 -4.87 -18.92
C GLY A 90 -7.76 -5.27 -17.63
N THR A 91 -8.47 -5.22 -16.50
CA THR A 91 -7.94 -5.74 -15.23
C THR A 91 -8.04 -7.26 -15.19
N VAL A 92 -6.91 -7.92 -14.99
CA VAL A 92 -6.82 -9.39 -14.89
C VAL A 92 -6.70 -9.88 -13.45
N TRP A 93 -6.28 -9.01 -12.52
CA TRP A 93 -6.24 -9.30 -11.09
C TRP A 93 -6.34 -8.00 -10.28
N ARG A 94 -6.88 -8.08 -9.06
CA ARG A 94 -6.99 -6.97 -8.12
C ARG A 94 -6.89 -7.47 -6.68
N SER A 95 -6.22 -6.70 -5.84
CA SER A 95 -6.25 -6.86 -4.38
C SER A 95 -6.25 -5.49 -3.70
N SER A 96 -6.73 -5.44 -2.47
CA SER A 96 -6.79 -4.24 -1.65
C SER A 96 -6.57 -4.58 -0.17
N SER A 97 -5.85 -3.72 0.55
CA SER A 97 -5.66 -3.83 2.00
C SER A 97 -5.72 -2.44 2.65
N ALA A 98 -5.99 -2.41 3.96
CA ALA A 98 -5.99 -1.21 4.78
C ALA A 98 -5.19 -1.45 6.07
N ALA A 99 -4.42 -0.45 6.49
CA ALA A 99 -3.58 -0.52 7.68
C ALA A 99 -3.61 0.80 8.46
N ASN A 100 -3.38 0.70 9.78
CA ASN A 100 -3.45 1.82 10.71
C ASN A 100 -2.14 1.94 11.52
N GLY A 101 -1.53 3.12 11.51
CA GLY A 101 -0.34 3.45 12.30
C GLY A 101 -0.65 4.44 13.42
N THR A 102 -0.11 4.24 14.62
CA THR A 102 -0.16 5.26 15.69
C THR A 102 1.07 6.17 15.58
N VAL A 103 0.87 7.48 15.44
CA VAL A 103 1.93 8.50 15.32
C VAL A 103 2.20 9.22 16.65
N GLY A 104 1.22 9.25 17.55
CA GLY A 104 1.38 9.88 18.86
C GLY A 104 0.41 9.34 19.89
N ARG A 105 0.85 9.34 21.14
CA ARG A 105 0.04 9.02 22.31
C ARG A 105 0.33 10.00 23.43
N LEU A 106 -0.74 10.50 24.04
CA LEU A 106 -0.71 11.23 25.29
C LEU A 106 -1.54 10.44 26.30
N ALA A 107 -1.00 10.19 27.48
CA ALA A 107 -1.72 9.55 28.57
C ALA A 107 -1.48 10.35 29.85
N VAL A 108 -2.53 10.59 30.62
CA VAL A 108 -2.47 11.19 31.95
C VAL A 108 -3.15 10.22 32.90
N ALA A 109 -2.40 9.74 33.89
CA ALA A 109 -2.90 8.88 34.95
C ALA A 109 -2.57 9.53 36.30
N GLY A 110 -3.59 10.01 37.02
CA GLY A 110 -3.38 10.83 38.21
C GLY A 110 -2.70 12.16 37.86
N GLN A 111 -1.58 12.48 38.52
CA GLN A 111 -0.80 13.71 38.28
C GLN A 111 0.40 13.54 37.34
N VAL A 112 0.62 12.33 36.79
CA VAL A 112 1.81 12.04 35.98
C VAL A 112 1.42 11.98 34.49
N PRO A 113 1.86 12.95 33.67
CA PRO A 113 1.70 12.89 32.23
C PRO A 113 2.75 11.98 31.60
N SER A 114 2.32 11.16 30.64
CA SER A 114 3.15 10.35 29.78
C SER A 114 2.91 10.75 28.33
N VAL A 115 3.98 11.17 27.64
CA VAL A 115 3.96 11.57 26.24
C VAL A 115 4.84 10.62 25.45
N ALA A 116 4.28 9.97 24.45
CA ALA A 116 5.02 9.15 23.50
C ALA A 116 4.71 9.64 22.09
N VAL A 117 5.68 10.33 21.49
CA VAL A 117 5.61 10.75 20.09
C VAL A 117 6.48 9.78 19.29
N ARG A 118 5.90 9.19 18.25
CA ARG A 118 6.66 8.36 17.33
C ARG A 118 6.97 9.19 16.10
N ASP A 119 8.17 9.01 15.55
CA ASP A 119 8.52 9.64 14.28
C ASP A 119 7.44 9.29 13.23
N PRO A 120 6.79 10.29 12.61
CA PRO A 120 5.78 10.07 11.59
C PRO A 120 6.30 9.19 10.44
N ASN A 121 7.54 9.39 10.00
CA ASN A 121 8.14 8.63 8.90
C ASN A 121 8.26 7.15 9.25
N VAL A 122 8.63 6.84 10.51
CA VAL A 122 8.69 5.46 10.99
C VAL A 122 7.30 4.82 11.02
N ALA A 123 6.29 5.54 11.53
CA ALA A 123 4.91 5.05 11.53
C ALA A 123 4.38 4.82 10.10
N TYR A 124 4.68 5.72 9.16
CA TYR A 124 4.31 5.58 7.75
C TYR A 124 5.00 4.38 7.09
N SER A 125 6.30 4.19 7.32
CA SER A 125 7.05 3.09 6.72
C SER A 125 6.48 1.72 7.11
N GLN A 126 6.05 1.55 8.36
CA GLN A 126 5.44 0.31 8.84
C GLN A 126 4.08 0.06 8.20
N VAL A 127 3.24 1.10 8.10
CA VAL A 127 1.92 1.02 7.45
C VAL A 127 2.07 0.64 5.98
N VAL A 128 2.99 1.29 5.24
CA VAL A 128 3.25 0.97 3.83
C VAL A 128 3.77 -0.47 3.67
N SER A 129 4.70 -0.89 4.53
CA SER A 129 5.26 -2.25 4.49
C SER A 129 4.19 -3.31 4.73
N GLU A 130 3.28 -3.08 5.66
CA GLU A 130 2.14 -3.97 5.95
C GLU A 130 1.19 -4.05 4.76
N LEU A 131 0.83 -2.89 4.17
CA LEU A 131 -0.02 -2.84 2.98
C LEU A 131 0.58 -3.61 1.80
N VAL A 132 1.85 -3.37 1.47
CA VAL A 132 2.54 -4.10 0.39
C VAL A 132 2.56 -5.59 0.70
N ARG A 133 2.84 -5.95 1.95
CA ARG A 133 2.89 -7.36 2.36
C ARG A 133 1.55 -8.07 2.14
N ASP A 134 0.47 -7.41 2.52
CA ASP A 134 -0.86 -8.02 2.52
C ASP A 134 -1.47 -8.05 1.11
N VAL A 135 -1.29 -6.98 0.32
CA VAL A 135 -1.81 -6.92 -1.06
C VAL A 135 -1.10 -7.92 -1.98
N THR A 136 0.17 -8.23 -1.71
CA THR A 136 0.95 -9.21 -2.50
C THR A 136 0.79 -10.66 -2.04
N ARG A 137 -0.02 -10.92 -1.01
CA ARG A 137 -0.15 -12.26 -0.40
C ARG A 137 -0.46 -13.35 -1.43
N ASP A 138 -1.38 -13.08 -2.35
CA ASP A 138 -1.86 -14.06 -3.34
C ASP A 138 -0.83 -14.39 -4.42
N LEU A 139 0.17 -13.53 -4.60
CA LEU A 139 1.24 -13.71 -5.59
C LEU A 139 2.45 -14.44 -5.01
N ARG A 140 2.43 -14.75 -3.70
CA ARG A 140 3.54 -15.42 -3.03
C ARG A 140 3.44 -16.93 -3.26
N PRO A 141 4.56 -17.62 -3.50
CA PRO A 141 4.58 -19.08 -3.54
C PRO A 141 4.03 -19.64 -2.23
N GLY A 142 3.01 -20.48 -2.31
CA GLY A 142 2.42 -21.20 -1.20
C GLY A 142 2.33 -22.68 -1.50
N TRP A 143 2.48 -23.52 -0.48
CA TRP A 143 2.31 -24.97 -0.61
C TRP A 143 0.85 -25.32 -0.35
N VAL A 144 0.18 -25.87 -1.36
CA VAL A 144 -1.15 -26.47 -1.21
C VAL A 144 -0.93 -27.98 -1.08
N LYS A 145 -1.34 -28.58 0.05
CA LYS A 145 -1.46 -30.03 0.11
C LYS A 145 -2.61 -30.45 -0.81
N GLN A 146 -2.28 -31.24 -1.82
CA GLN A 146 -3.26 -31.94 -2.66
C GLN A 146 -3.66 -33.26 -2.01
#